data_AF-A0AAV1DQW8-F1
#
_entry.id   AF-A0AAV1DQW8-F1
#
_cell.length_a   1.000
_cell.length_b   1.000
_cell.length_c   1.000
_cell.angle_alpha   90.00
_cell.angle_beta   90.00
_cell.angle_gamma   90.00
#
_symmetry.space_group_name_H-M   'P 1'
#
loop_
_entity.id
_entity.type
_entity.pdbx_description
1 polymer ?
#
loop_
_entity_poly.entity_id
_entity_poly.type
_entity_poly.pdbx_seq_one_letter_code
_entity_poly.pdbx_strand_id
1 'polypeptide(L)'
;MKNFNRCSKLFLLIFMAGLKHYNYPENGSEGNPCSDLLADEVVSEQLTRNIQFFGLESQEKVTRSYVVVIGLGGVGSHAASMLLRSGVGRLLLVDFDQVSVSSLNRHAVATREDVGTPKALCLKKHFQSIFPECHIDAKVLLYDSSSEDEILSGHPDFVLDCIDNIDTKVTLLAACVRRGLKVLSATGAGARADPTRIRVADLRESTNDPLSRSVRHRLKKDYGIEGGIPVVFSLEKPKAKLLPFTGTNGEEENPSDYQIVPGFRVRIIPVLGTIPAIFGQVMASYVVTQLAEFQVQMEPIVNFDMDHYRILHQRLIEHEELLYGTAAEVQVDVDDVMFIVKELWRGRSARDQSPTSVGRGMWRSVNDLMLVRLMFK
;
A
#
# COMPACT_ATOMS: atom_id res chain seq x y z
N MET A 1 -9.98 0.28 41.43
CA MET A 1 -9.72 -1.15 41.74
C MET A 1 -10.32 -2.16 40.76
N LYS A 2 -11.24 -1.81 39.82
CA LYS A 2 -11.79 -2.78 38.84
C LYS A 2 -10.86 -3.10 37.63
N ASN A 3 -9.98 -2.18 37.22
CA ASN A 3 -9.09 -2.40 36.05
C ASN A 3 -7.84 -3.26 36.36
N PHE A 4 -7.43 -3.35 37.63
CA PHE A 4 -6.23 -4.13 38.02
C PHE A 4 -6.48 -5.66 37.95
N ASN A 5 -7.74 -6.09 38.08
CA ASN A 5 -8.14 -7.51 38.02
C ASN A 5 -8.25 -8.08 36.60
N ARG A 6 -8.42 -7.24 35.57
CA ARG A 6 -8.52 -7.72 34.18
C ARG A 6 -7.14 -8.07 33.61
N CYS A 7 -6.14 -7.22 33.83
CA CYS A 7 -4.74 -7.51 33.44
C CYS A 7 -4.19 -8.76 34.12
N SER A 8 -4.49 -8.99 35.40
CA SER A 8 -4.00 -10.17 36.13
C SER A 8 -4.69 -11.47 35.69
N LYS A 9 -5.99 -11.42 35.35
CA LYS A 9 -6.68 -12.56 34.69
C LYS A 9 -6.10 -12.86 33.31
N LEU A 10 -5.85 -11.83 32.51
CA LEU A 10 -5.32 -11.98 31.15
C LEU A 10 -3.88 -12.53 31.16
N PHE A 11 -3.05 -12.11 32.11
CA PHE A 11 -1.70 -12.65 32.29
C PHE A 11 -1.73 -14.16 32.58
N LEU A 12 -2.70 -14.60 33.40
CA LEU A 12 -2.93 -16.01 33.69
C LEU A 12 -3.44 -16.77 32.45
N LEU A 13 -4.33 -16.17 31.66
CA LEU A 13 -4.83 -16.75 30.40
C LEU A 13 -3.74 -16.92 29.35
N ILE A 14 -2.87 -15.92 29.14
CA ILE A 14 -1.76 -16.02 28.19
C ILE A 14 -0.76 -17.10 28.63
N PHE A 15 -0.48 -17.19 29.93
CA PHE A 15 0.35 -18.27 30.48
C PHE A 15 -0.27 -19.65 30.25
N MET A 16 -1.60 -19.77 30.34
CA MET A 16 -2.32 -21.02 30.06
C MET A 16 -2.48 -21.32 28.56
N ALA A 17 -2.61 -20.30 27.71
CA ALA A 17 -2.71 -20.45 26.25
C ALA A 17 -1.36 -20.88 25.64
N GLY A 18 -0.23 -20.40 26.18
CA GLY A 18 1.11 -20.88 25.82
C GLY A 18 1.35 -22.36 26.09
N LEU A 19 0.45 -23.04 26.81
CA LEU A 19 0.47 -24.49 27.07
C LEU A 19 -0.48 -25.29 26.16
N LYS A 20 -1.37 -24.64 25.41
CA LYS A 20 -2.27 -25.32 24.46
C LYS A 20 -1.64 -25.33 23.07
N HIS A 21 -1.10 -26.47 22.66
CA HIS A 21 -0.92 -26.76 21.23
C HIS A 21 -2.32 -26.92 20.60
N TYR A 22 -2.75 -25.94 19.82
CA TYR A 22 -3.93 -26.09 18.96
C TYR A 22 -3.59 -27.03 17.80
N ASN A 23 -3.97 -28.30 17.94
CA ASN A 23 -4.02 -29.23 16.82
C ASN A 23 -5.36 -29.04 16.11
N TYR A 24 -5.32 -28.63 14.84
CA TYR A 24 -6.48 -28.77 13.96
C TYR A 24 -6.77 -30.28 13.79
N PRO A 25 -8.04 -30.72 13.88
CA PRO A 25 -8.36 -32.11 13.58
C PRO A 25 -8.13 -32.37 12.09
N GLU A 26 -7.32 -33.38 11.77
CA GLU A 26 -7.24 -33.92 10.42
C GLU A 26 -8.55 -34.66 10.11
N ASN A 27 -9.26 -34.14 9.10
CA ASN A 27 -10.37 -34.72 8.35
C ASN A 27 -11.66 -35.17 9.09
N GLY A 28 -12.78 -34.63 8.59
CA GLY A 28 -14.05 -35.36 8.50
C GLY A 28 -15.14 -34.97 9.50
N SER A 29 -15.74 -33.79 9.36
CA SER A 29 -17.18 -33.56 9.60
C SER A 29 -17.59 -32.16 9.14
N GLU A 30 -18.74 -32.05 8.46
CA GLU A 30 -19.34 -30.82 7.93
C GLU A 30 -19.89 -29.90 9.05
N GLY A 31 -19.00 -29.41 9.92
CA GLY A 31 -19.30 -28.37 10.91
C GLY A 31 -18.36 -27.18 10.69
N ASN A 32 -18.91 -25.98 10.56
CA ASN A 32 -18.18 -24.75 10.26
C ASN A 32 -17.15 -24.45 11.38
N PRO A 33 -15.82 -24.62 11.15
CA PRO A 33 -14.80 -24.49 12.20
C PRO A 33 -14.59 -23.04 12.64
N CYS A 34 -15.15 -22.07 11.91
CA CYS A 34 -15.18 -20.65 12.24
C CYS A 34 -16.33 -20.29 13.21
N SER A 35 -16.84 -21.25 13.98
CA SER A 35 -17.82 -21.00 15.05
C SER A 35 -17.13 -20.31 16.22
N ASP A 36 -17.05 -19.00 16.01
CA ASP A 36 -16.70 -17.87 16.87
C ASP A 36 -15.29 -17.82 17.46
N LEU A 37 -14.28 -17.63 16.59
CA LEU A 37 -12.90 -17.30 17.00
C LEU A 37 -12.85 -16.12 18.01
N LEU A 38 -13.80 -15.18 17.91
CA LEU A 38 -13.89 -14.01 18.78
C LEU A 38 -14.54 -14.30 20.14
N ALA A 39 -15.10 -15.51 20.34
CA ALA A 39 -15.54 -15.99 21.65
C ALA A 39 -14.37 -16.45 22.53
N ASP A 40 -13.20 -16.76 21.95
CA ASP A 40 -11.99 -17.01 22.73
C ASP A 40 -11.54 -15.71 23.43
N GLU A 41 -11.40 -15.74 24.75
CA GLU A 41 -11.08 -14.56 25.55
C GLU A 41 -9.72 -13.94 25.17
N VAL A 42 -8.73 -14.75 24.77
CA VAL A 42 -7.41 -14.26 24.38
C VAL A 42 -7.47 -13.58 23.02
N VAL A 43 -8.12 -14.21 22.05
CA VAL A 43 -8.31 -13.64 20.70
C VAL A 43 -9.11 -12.34 20.78
N SER A 44 -10.22 -12.36 21.53
CA SER A 44 -11.10 -11.22 21.73
C SER A 44 -10.36 -10.04 22.35
N GLU A 45 -9.51 -10.30 23.36
CA GLU A 45 -8.71 -9.26 23.99
C GLU A 45 -7.56 -8.78 23.08
N GLN A 46 -6.90 -9.68 22.33
CA GLN A 46 -5.86 -9.32 21.34
C GLN A 46 -6.42 -8.38 20.26
N LEU A 47 -7.65 -8.61 19.81
CA LEU A 47 -8.33 -7.81 18.78
C LEU A 47 -9.21 -6.68 19.36
N THR A 48 -9.18 -6.45 20.68
CA THR A 48 -10.09 -5.53 21.38
C THR A 48 -10.11 -4.11 20.78
N ARG A 49 -8.97 -3.62 20.30
CA ARG A 49 -8.86 -2.27 19.70
C ARG A 49 -9.54 -2.18 18.35
N ASN A 50 -9.47 -3.24 17.54
CA ASN A 50 -10.17 -3.28 16.27
C ASN A 50 -11.67 -3.47 16.49
N ILE A 51 -12.07 -4.32 17.44
CA ILE A 51 -13.48 -4.52 17.82
C ILE A 51 -14.10 -3.20 18.31
N GLN A 52 -13.39 -2.44 19.14
CA GLN A 52 -13.84 -1.12 19.62
C GLN A 52 -13.96 -0.09 18.48
N PHE A 53 -13.14 -0.21 17.44
CA PHE A 53 -13.12 0.72 16.31
C PHE A 53 -14.18 0.39 15.26
N PHE A 54 -14.27 -0.87 14.83
CA PHE A 54 -15.18 -1.31 13.75
C PHE A 54 -16.52 -1.85 14.24
N GLY A 55 -16.62 -2.26 15.50
CA GLY A 55 -17.70 -3.09 16.02
C GLY A 55 -17.45 -4.59 15.81
N LEU A 56 -18.16 -5.42 16.56
CA LEU A 56 -17.99 -6.88 16.56
C LEU A 56 -18.33 -7.52 15.21
N GLU A 57 -19.46 -7.15 14.61
CA GLU A 57 -19.91 -7.70 13.31
C GLU A 57 -18.88 -7.46 12.20
N SER A 58 -18.36 -6.24 12.10
CA SER A 58 -17.33 -5.86 11.12
C SER A 58 -16.03 -6.62 11.37
N GLN A 59 -15.65 -6.83 12.63
CA GLN A 59 -14.47 -7.62 12.97
C GLN A 59 -14.65 -9.11 12.60
N GLU A 60 -15.85 -9.69 12.77
CA GLU A 60 -16.13 -11.06 12.33
C GLU A 60 -15.92 -11.22 10.82
N LYS A 61 -16.30 -10.22 10.00
CA LYS A 61 -16.04 -10.23 8.55
C LYS A 61 -14.55 -10.27 8.26
N VAL A 62 -13.75 -9.42 8.92
CA VAL A 62 -12.28 -9.44 8.80
C VAL A 62 -11.72 -10.80 9.19
N THR A 63 -12.19 -11.39 10.29
CA THR A 63 -11.72 -12.67 10.79
C THR A 63 -12.12 -13.88 9.94
N ARG A 64 -13.18 -13.77 9.14
CA ARG A 64 -13.56 -14.79 8.15
C ARG A 64 -12.86 -14.64 6.80
N SER A 65 -12.15 -13.53 6.58
CA SER A 65 -11.60 -13.19 5.27
C SER A 65 -10.36 -14.00 4.89
N TYR A 66 -10.20 -14.25 3.60
CA TYR A 66 -9.04 -14.86 2.96
C TYR A 66 -8.31 -13.85 2.07
N VAL A 67 -7.03 -13.61 2.38
CA VAL A 67 -6.18 -12.67 1.64
C VAL A 67 -4.93 -13.35 1.09
N VAL A 68 -4.63 -13.07 -0.18
CA VAL A 68 -3.41 -13.53 -0.87
C VAL A 68 -2.43 -12.37 -0.99
N VAL A 69 -1.19 -12.54 -0.56
CA VAL A 69 -0.12 -11.53 -0.66
C VAL A 69 1.01 -12.07 -1.52
N ILE A 70 1.29 -11.40 -2.64
CA ILE A 70 2.27 -11.82 -3.63
C ILE A 70 3.43 -10.83 -3.66
N GLY A 71 4.64 -11.32 -3.41
CA GLY A 71 5.83 -10.52 -3.17
C GLY A 71 5.93 -10.11 -1.70
N LEU A 72 6.91 -10.62 -0.99
CA LEU A 72 7.10 -10.51 0.45
C LEU A 72 8.38 -9.74 0.78
N GLY A 73 8.73 -8.77 -0.07
CA GLY A 73 9.79 -7.80 0.18
C GLY A 73 9.40 -6.72 1.21
N GLY A 74 9.95 -5.51 1.07
CA GLY A 74 9.71 -4.43 2.04
C GLY A 74 8.29 -3.87 2.09
N VAL A 75 7.45 -4.13 1.08
CA VAL A 75 6.02 -3.75 1.09
C VAL A 75 5.16 -4.89 1.61
N GLY A 76 5.20 -6.03 0.92
CA GLY A 76 4.28 -7.14 1.22
C GLY A 76 4.52 -7.79 2.58
N SER A 77 5.76 -7.87 3.07
CA SER A 77 6.00 -8.38 4.44
C SER A 77 5.33 -7.51 5.50
N HIS A 78 5.34 -6.19 5.33
CA HIS A 78 4.67 -5.25 6.24
C HIS A 78 3.15 -5.28 6.09
N ALA A 79 2.64 -5.39 4.86
CA ALA A 79 1.21 -5.53 4.62
C ALA A 79 0.66 -6.83 5.24
N ALA A 80 1.28 -7.96 4.97
CA ALA A 80 0.89 -9.26 5.50
C ALA A 80 0.95 -9.29 7.04
N SER A 81 1.98 -8.68 7.64
CA SER A 81 2.13 -8.61 9.10
C SER A 81 1.00 -7.81 9.75
N MET A 82 0.59 -6.70 9.14
CA MET A 82 -0.50 -5.89 9.68
C MET A 82 -1.89 -6.50 9.39
N LEU A 83 -2.08 -7.20 8.28
CA LEU A 83 -3.28 -8.00 8.01
C LEU A 83 -3.47 -9.10 9.07
N LEU A 84 -2.41 -9.86 9.36
CA LEU A 84 -2.39 -10.86 10.42
C LEU A 84 -2.79 -10.25 11.77
N ARG A 85 -2.11 -9.15 12.16
CA ARG A 85 -2.36 -8.45 13.43
C ARG A 85 -3.76 -7.83 13.52
N SER A 86 -4.41 -7.60 12.38
CA SER A 86 -5.78 -7.10 12.33
C SER A 86 -6.83 -8.20 12.45
N GLY A 87 -6.39 -9.46 12.54
CA GLY A 87 -7.25 -10.62 12.75
C GLY A 87 -7.75 -11.26 11.48
N VAL A 88 -7.12 -11.04 10.30
CA VAL A 88 -7.46 -11.76 9.06
C VAL A 88 -7.28 -13.27 9.28
N GLY A 89 -8.33 -14.05 9.04
CA GLY A 89 -8.35 -15.47 9.42
C GLY A 89 -7.56 -16.39 8.50
N ARG A 90 -7.36 -16.02 7.23
CA ARG A 90 -6.58 -16.81 6.28
C ARG A 90 -5.65 -15.96 5.43
N LEU A 91 -4.38 -16.36 5.39
CA LEU A 91 -3.34 -15.73 4.57
C LEU A 91 -2.65 -16.76 3.67
N LEU A 92 -2.53 -16.43 2.38
CA LEU A 92 -1.59 -17.11 1.48
C LEU A 92 -0.42 -16.17 1.18
N LEU A 93 0.77 -16.59 1.54
CA LEU A 93 2.02 -15.85 1.38
C LEU A 93 2.83 -16.43 0.20
N VAL A 94 3.03 -15.65 -0.85
CA VAL A 94 3.72 -16.11 -2.07
C VAL A 94 4.95 -15.27 -2.34
N ASP A 95 6.12 -15.89 -2.28
CA ASP A 95 7.40 -15.30 -2.71
C ASP A 95 8.42 -16.41 -2.98
N PHE A 96 9.16 -16.31 -4.09
CA PHE A 96 10.20 -17.25 -4.47
C PHE A 96 11.57 -16.90 -3.85
N ASP A 97 11.76 -15.65 -3.40
CA ASP A 97 13.03 -15.16 -2.88
C ASP A 97 13.36 -15.70 -1.49
N GLN A 98 14.64 -15.69 -1.18
CA GLN A 98 15.18 -15.87 0.17
C GLN A 98 15.44 -14.53 0.87
N VAL A 99 15.47 -14.55 2.20
CA VAL A 99 15.91 -13.42 3.01
C VAL A 99 17.41 -13.20 2.79
N SER A 100 17.76 -12.02 2.28
CA SER A 100 19.15 -11.57 2.18
C SER A 100 19.52 -10.65 3.35
N VAL A 101 20.82 -10.46 3.62
CA VAL A 101 21.29 -9.45 4.58
C VAL A 101 20.77 -8.05 4.24
N SER A 102 20.73 -7.72 2.95
CA SER A 102 20.20 -6.44 2.46
C SER A 102 18.68 -6.31 2.58
N SER A 103 17.95 -7.41 2.83
CA SER A 103 16.51 -7.38 3.09
C SER A 103 16.21 -6.86 4.49
N LEU A 104 17.12 -7.04 5.46
CA LEU A 104 16.91 -6.72 6.88
C LEU A 104 16.69 -5.22 7.16
N ASN A 105 17.04 -4.33 6.22
CA ASN A 105 16.78 -2.90 6.39
C ASN A 105 15.30 -2.52 6.20
N ARG A 106 14.46 -3.43 5.69
CA ARG A 106 13.07 -3.13 5.29
C ARG A 106 12.09 -4.30 5.39
N HIS A 107 12.53 -5.52 5.68
CA HIS A 107 11.64 -6.66 5.83
C HIS A 107 11.00 -6.67 7.23
N ALA A 108 9.71 -6.95 7.32
CA ALA A 108 8.93 -6.65 8.53
C ALA A 108 9.34 -7.42 9.79
N VAL A 109 9.73 -8.69 9.65
CA VAL A 109 9.99 -9.59 10.79
C VAL A 109 11.33 -10.34 10.70
N ALA A 110 12.03 -10.23 9.56
CA ALA A 110 13.22 -11.04 9.34
C ALA A 110 14.37 -10.53 10.21
N THR A 111 15.09 -11.48 10.80
CA THR A 111 16.27 -11.25 11.62
C THR A 111 17.52 -11.77 10.93
N ARG A 112 18.69 -11.59 11.55
CA ARG A 112 19.95 -12.17 11.03
C ARG A 112 19.91 -13.69 10.96
N GLU A 113 19.14 -14.35 11.81
CA GLU A 113 18.98 -15.82 11.82
C GLU A 113 18.14 -16.32 10.64
N ASP A 114 17.30 -15.47 10.06
CA ASP A 114 16.43 -15.85 8.95
C ASP A 114 17.14 -15.74 7.59
N VAL A 115 18.37 -15.21 7.53
CA VAL A 115 19.12 -15.06 6.28
C VAL A 115 19.34 -16.42 5.61
N GLY A 116 18.99 -16.52 4.33
CA GLY A 116 19.03 -17.77 3.55
C GLY A 116 17.75 -18.61 3.62
N THR A 117 16.78 -18.24 4.47
CA THR A 117 15.46 -18.90 4.46
C THR A 117 14.52 -18.27 3.43
N PRO A 118 13.61 -19.03 2.81
CA PRO A 118 12.59 -18.44 1.92
C PRO A 118 11.72 -17.42 2.66
N LYS A 119 11.49 -16.24 2.05
CA LYS A 119 10.74 -15.14 2.69
C LYS A 119 9.33 -15.56 3.10
N ALA A 120 8.65 -16.36 2.28
CA ALA A 120 7.31 -16.89 2.58
C ALA A 120 7.31 -17.78 3.84
N LEU A 121 8.32 -18.66 3.97
CA LEU A 121 8.45 -19.54 5.14
C LEU A 121 8.91 -18.77 6.39
N CYS A 122 9.79 -17.77 6.23
CA CYS A 122 10.18 -16.86 7.30
C CYS A 122 8.94 -16.17 7.90
N LEU A 123 8.11 -15.54 7.05
CA LEU A 123 6.90 -14.89 7.53
C LEU A 123 5.93 -15.89 8.18
N LYS A 124 5.70 -17.05 7.57
CA LYS A 124 4.84 -18.09 8.17
C LYS A 124 5.30 -18.47 9.59
N LYS A 125 6.60 -18.74 9.78
CA LYS A 125 7.19 -19.07 11.09
C LYS A 125 6.94 -17.96 12.11
N HIS A 126 7.22 -16.70 11.75
CA HIS A 126 7.03 -15.55 12.65
C HIS A 126 5.55 -15.23 12.89
N PHE A 127 4.67 -15.46 11.93
CA PHE A 127 3.24 -15.17 12.05
C PHE A 127 2.54 -16.17 12.96
N GLN A 128 2.94 -17.44 12.93
CA GLN A 128 2.43 -18.48 13.83
C GLN A 128 2.69 -18.18 15.31
N SER A 129 3.71 -17.37 15.65
CA SER A 129 3.94 -16.92 17.03
C SER A 129 3.20 -15.63 17.39
N ILE A 130 2.67 -14.90 16.40
CA ILE A 130 1.95 -13.63 16.60
C ILE A 130 0.43 -13.87 16.72
N PHE A 131 -0.13 -14.71 15.85
CA PHE A 131 -1.56 -15.00 15.82
C PHE A 131 -1.77 -16.44 15.29
N PRO A 132 -1.62 -17.46 16.16
CA PRO A 132 -1.65 -18.87 15.77
C PRO A 132 -3.00 -19.33 15.22
N GLU A 133 -4.06 -18.59 15.47
CA GLU A 133 -5.42 -18.86 14.99
C GLU A 133 -5.58 -18.62 13.48
N CYS A 134 -4.71 -17.80 12.87
CA CYS A 134 -4.73 -17.55 11.44
C CYS A 134 -4.24 -18.78 10.66
N HIS A 135 -5.02 -19.19 9.66
CA HIS A 135 -4.60 -20.20 8.71
C HIS A 135 -3.60 -19.60 7.70
N ILE A 136 -2.32 -19.95 7.85
CA ILE A 136 -1.24 -19.40 7.02
C ILE A 136 -0.66 -20.46 6.09
N ASP A 137 -0.90 -20.27 4.80
CA ASP A 137 -0.23 -20.99 3.72
C ASP A 137 0.96 -20.19 3.20
N ALA A 138 2.05 -20.87 2.89
CA ALA A 138 3.25 -20.26 2.32
C ALA A 138 3.70 -21.05 1.10
N LYS A 139 3.91 -20.34 -0.01
CA LYS A 139 4.28 -20.92 -1.30
C LYS A 139 5.55 -20.25 -1.81
N VAL A 140 6.60 -21.06 -1.99
CA VAL A 140 7.91 -20.61 -2.47
C VAL A 140 7.96 -20.77 -3.99
N LEU A 141 7.30 -19.85 -4.70
CA LEU A 141 7.16 -19.89 -6.15
C LEU A 141 6.95 -18.49 -6.74
N LEU A 142 7.32 -18.34 -8.01
CA LEU A 142 7.09 -17.13 -8.77
C LEU A 142 5.67 -17.17 -9.34
N TYR A 143 4.99 -16.02 -9.35
CA TYR A 143 3.73 -15.90 -10.05
C TYR A 143 3.97 -15.94 -11.57
N ASP A 144 3.34 -16.89 -12.24
CA ASP A 144 3.29 -16.96 -13.70
C ASP A 144 2.00 -17.67 -14.15
N SER A 145 1.82 -17.85 -15.45
CA SER A 145 0.63 -18.50 -15.99
C SER A 145 0.43 -19.94 -15.51
N SER A 146 1.50 -20.64 -15.12
CA SER A 146 1.43 -22.02 -14.64
C SER A 146 1.06 -22.12 -13.16
N SER A 147 1.40 -21.12 -12.36
CA SER A 147 1.06 -21.04 -10.94
C SER A 147 -0.21 -20.22 -10.65
N GLU A 148 -0.77 -19.52 -11.64
CA GLU A 148 -1.95 -18.66 -11.50
C GLU A 148 -3.13 -19.37 -10.83
N ASP A 149 -3.49 -20.57 -11.30
CA ASP A 149 -4.62 -21.32 -10.75
C ASP A 149 -4.37 -21.73 -9.30
N GLU A 150 -3.15 -22.12 -8.95
CA GLU A 150 -2.80 -22.47 -7.58
C GLU A 150 -2.92 -21.24 -6.66
N ILE A 151 -2.33 -20.11 -7.07
CA ILE A 151 -2.24 -18.89 -6.25
C ILE A 151 -3.60 -18.18 -6.09
N LEU A 152 -4.40 -18.15 -7.16
CA LEU A 152 -5.67 -17.42 -7.20
C LEU A 152 -6.90 -18.33 -7.01
N SER A 153 -6.69 -19.59 -6.63
CA SER A 153 -7.78 -20.51 -6.27
C SER A 153 -8.48 -20.12 -4.98
N GLY A 154 -9.68 -20.68 -4.75
CA GLY A 154 -10.39 -20.53 -3.47
C GLY A 154 -11.06 -19.19 -3.25
N HIS A 155 -11.21 -18.36 -4.29
CA HIS A 155 -11.92 -17.07 -4.26
C HIS A 155 -11.46 -16.15 -3.11
N PRO A 156 -10.21 -15.66 -3.15
CA PRO A 156 -9.74 -14.74 -2.13
C PRO A 156 -10.58 -13.46 -2.09
N ASP A 157 -10.91 -13.00 -0.88
CA ASP A 157 -11.61 -11.73 -0.67
C ASP A 157 -10.76 -10.54 -1.10
N PHE A 158 -9.44 -10.71 -1.09
CA PHE A 158 -8.49 -9.70 -1.54
C PHE A 158 -7.15 -10.30 -2.02
N VAL A 159 -6.59 -9.71 -3.07
CA VAL A 159 -5.22 -9.98 -3.56
C VAL A 159 -4.37 -8.72 -3.39
N LEU A 160 -3.22 -8.84 -2.74
CA LEU A 160 -2.22 -7.78 -2.65
C LEU A 160 -1.06 -8.09 -3.58
N ASP A 161 -0.86 -7.21 -4.55
CA ASP A 161 0.27 -7.26 -5.48
C ASP A 161 1.39 -6.34 -4.99
N CYS A 162 2.48 -6.95 -4.50
CA CYS A 162 3.69 -6.28 -4.04
C CYS A 162 4.91 -6.65 -4.88
N ILE A 163 4.69 -7.06 -6.13
CA ILE A 163 5.73 -7.47 -7.08
C ILE A 163 6.46 -6.23 -7.64
N ASP A 164 7.76 -6.35 -7.92
CA ASP A 164 8.57 -5.29 -8.53
C ASP A 164 8.88 -5.53 -10.03
N ASN A 165 8.76 -6.76 -10.52
CA ASN A 165 8.83 -7.11 -11.93
C ASN A 165 7.57 -6.67 -12.70
N ILE A 166 7.77 -5.96 -13.81
CA ILE A 166 6.68 -5.38 -14.62
C ILE A 166 5.80 -6.46 -15.25
N ASP A 167 6.41 -7.52 -15.81
CA ASP A 167 5.71 -8.53 -16.59
C ASP A 167 4.85 -9.42 -15.69
N THR A 168 5.41 -9.87 -14.57
CA THR A 168 4.70 -10.60 -13.52
C THR A 168 3.56 -9.76 -12.93
N LYS A 169 3.80 -8.47 -12.66
CA LYS A 169 2.76 -7.55 -12.17
C LYS A 169 1.61 -7.39 -13.17
N VAL A 170 1.92 -7.14 -14.44
CA VAL A 170 0.90 -6.97 -15.48
C VAL A 170 0.05 -8.24 -15.65
N THR A 171 0.69 -9.42 -15.68
CA THR A 171 -0.01 -10.70 -15.82
C THR A 171 -0.92 -11.00 -14.62
N LEU A 172 -0.46 -10.76 -13.39
CA LEU A 172 -1.27 -10.89 -12.17
C LEU A 172 -2.49 -9.97 -12.19
N LEU A 173 -2.28 -8.69 -12.48
CA LEU A 173 -3.36 -7.70 -12.48
C LEU A 173 -4.41 -8.02 -13.55
N ALA A 174 -3.97 -8.43 -14.74
CA ALA A 174 -4.88 -8.88 -15.80
C ALA A 174 -5.67 -10.12 -15.38
N ALA A 175 -5.04 -11.07 -14.70
CA ALA A 175 -5.70 -12.27 -14.18
C ALA A 175 -6.75 -11.94 -13.12
N CYS A 176 -6.44 -11.04 -12.18
CA CYS A 176 -7.39 -10.58 -11.16
C CYS A 176 -8.62 -9.94 -11.80
N VAL A 177 -8.42 -9.04 -12.76
CA VAL A 177 -9.53 -8.40 -13.50
C VAL A 177 -10.36 -9.43 -14.27
N ARG A 178 -9.71 -10.35 -15.00
CA ARG A 178 -10.39 -11.42 -15.74
C ARG A 178 -11.23 -12.32 -14.85
N ARG A 179 -10.76 -12.61 -13.62
CA ARG A 179 -11.44 -13.47 -12.65
C ARG A 179 -12.43 -12.71 -11.76
N GLY A 180 -12.52 -11.38 -11.87
CA GLY A 180 -13.35 -10.55 -10.99
C GLY A 180 -12.88 -10.50 -9.54
N LEU A 181 -11.58 -10.73 -9.30
CA LEU A 181 -10.98 -10.69 -7.95
C LEU A 181 -10.63 -9.25 -7.55
N LYS A 182 -10.91 -8.90 -6.29
CA LYS A 182 -10.49 -7.62 -5.72
C LYS A 182 -8.97 -7.62 -5.56
N VAL A 183 -8.31 -6.61 -6.11
CA VAL A 183 -6.85 -6.49 -6.08
C VAL A 183 -6.41 -5.07 -5.70
N LEU A 184 -5.33 -4.96 -4.93
CA LEU A 184 -4.64 -3.71 -4.60
C LEU A 184 -3.17 -3.88 -4.92
N SER A 185 -2.61 -3.01 -5.77
CA SER A 185 -1.21 -3.08 -6.18
C SER A 185 -0.36 -1.98 -5.57
N ALA A 186 0.81 -2.33 -5.05
CA ALA A 186 1.86 -1.37 -4.77
C ALA A 186 2.63 -0.99 -6.03
N THR A 187 2.94 0.29 -6.19
CA THR A 187 3.87 0.77 -7.23
C THR A 187 5.30 0.90 -6.67
N GLY A 188 6.18 1.65 -7.33
CA GLY A 188 7.57 1.77 -6.92
C GLY A 188 7.74 2.56 -5.63
N ALA A 189 8.05 1.88 -4.52
CA ALA A 189 8.33 2.50 -3.22
C ALA A 189 9.81 2.95 -3.04
N GLY A 190 10.71 2.53 -3.94
CA GLY A 190 12.14 2.86 -3.89
C GLY A 190 12.45 4.32 -4.28
N ALA A 191 13.64 4.80 -3.91
CA ALA A 191 14.13 6.16 -4.20
C ALA A 191 13.20 7.30 -3.73
N ARG A 192 12.43 7.07 -2.66
CA ARG A 192 11.48 8.01 -2.06
C ARG A 192 11.77 8.20 -0.58
N ALA A 193 11.30 9.31 -0.01
CA ALA A 193 11.51 9.64 1.40
C ALA A 193 10.34 10.40 2.06
N ASP A 194 9.38 10.92 1.30
CA ASP A 194 8.28 11.71 1.85
C ASP A 194 7.01 10.85 2.05
N PRO A 195 6.69 10.45 3.29
CA PRO A 195 5.52 9.61 3.56
C PRO A 195 4.20 10.37 3.39
N THR A 196 4.20 11.70 3.47
CA THR A 196 2.98 12.52 3.38
C THR A 196 2.39 12.54 1.96
N ARG A 197 3.13 12.04 0.98
CA ARG A 197 2.77 11.99 -0.45
C ARG A 197 2.27 10.63 -0.92
N ILE A 198 2.12 9.67 0.00
CA ILE A 198 1.58 8.34 -0.31
C ILE A 198 0.06 8.43 -0.41
N ARG A 199 -0.51 7.85 -1.47
CA ARG A 199 -1.95 7.87 -1.77
C ARG A 199 -2.42 6.51 -2.28
N VAL A 200 -3.71 6.26 -2.13
CA VAL A 200 -4.43 5.15 -2.77
C VAL A 200 -5.40 5.75 -3.79
N ALA A 201 -5.33 5.35 -5.05
CA ALA A 201 -6.27 5.75 -6.09
C ALA A 201 -6.24 4.78 -7.26
N ASP A 202 -7.02 5.04 -8.31
CA ASP A 202 -6.98 4.21 -9.52
C ASP A 202 -5.59 4.27 -10.17
N LEU A 203 -5.16 3.15 -10.73
CA LEU A 203 -3.90 3.04 -11.45
C LEU A 203 -3.76 4.16 -12.51
N ARG A 204 -4.84 4.56 -13.19
CA ARG A 204 -4.89 5.66 -14.17
C ARG A 204 -4.39 6.98 -13.63
N GLU A 205 -4.69 7.25 -12.37
CA GLU A 205 -4.41 8.52 -11.71
C GLU A 205 -2.97 8.59 -11.18
N SER A 206 -2.24 7.47 -11.20
CA SER A 206 -0.88 7.42 -10.67
C SER A 206 0.11 8.20 -11.53
N THR A 207 0.89 9.08 -10.88
CA THR A 207 1.87 9.97 -11.51
C THR A 207 3.24 9.86 -10.84
N ASN A 208 4.28 10.39 -11.48
CA ASN A 208 5.66 10.42 -10.96
C ASN A 208 6.25 9.04 -10.58
N ASP A 209 5.79 7.96 -11.20
CA ASP A 209 6.27 6.61 -10.95
C ASP A 209 6.48 5.82 -12.26
N PRO A 210 7.75 5.52 -12.62
CA PRO A 210 8.08 4.74 -13.81
C PRO A 210 7.46 3.34 -13.85
N LEU A 211 7.37 2.64 -12.71
CA LEU A 211 6.78 1.30 -12.63
C LEU A 211 5.29 1.39 -12.98
N SER A 212 4.56 2.30 -12.34
CA SER A 212 3.13 2.49 -12.61
C SER A 212 2.86 2.85 -14.08
N ARG A 213 3.73 3.67 -14.69
CA ARG A 213 3.61 4.08 -16.09
C ARG A 213 3.75 2.90 -17.04
N SER A 214 4.78 2.08 -16.84
CA SER A 214 5.01 0.89 -17.65
C SER A 214 3.88 -0.13 -17.50
N VAL A 215 3.42 -0.36 -16.26
CA VAL A 215 2.30 -1.27 -15.98
C VAL A 215 1.01 -0.79 -16.65
N ARG A 216 0.66 0.49 -16.53
CA ARG A 216 -0.49 1.09 -17.24
C ARG A 216 -0.41 0.88 -18.75
N HIS A 217 0.74 1.20 -19.33
CA HIS A 217 0.93 1.09 -20.77
C HIS A 217 0.74 -0.35 -21.24
N ARG A 218 1.34 -1.31 -20.53
CA ARG A 218 1.24 -2.74 -20.85
C ARG A 218 -0.16 -3.30 -20.62
N LEU A 219 -0.83 -2.97 -19.53
CA LEU A 219 -2.21 -3.40 -19.28
C LEU A 219 -3.16 -2.91 -20.38
N LYS A 220 -3.03 -1.65 -20.81
CA LYS A 220 -3.81 -1.09 -21.91
C LYS A 220 -3.48 -1.78 -23.23
N LYS A 221 -2.19 -1.93 -23.56
CA LYS A 221 -1.73 -2.50 -24.83
C LYS A 221 -2.09 -3.98 -24.98
N ASP A 222 -1.83 -4.78 -23.95
CA ASP A 222 -1.85 -6.23 -24.07
C ASP A 222 -3.21 -6.84 -23.63
N TYR A 223 -3.96 -6.13 -22.78
CA TYR A 223 -5.22 -6.63 -22.18
C TYR A 223 -6.41 -5.67 -22.34
N GLY A 224 -6.21 -4.47 -22.90
CA GLY A 224 -7.28 -3.46 -23.00
C GLY A 224 -7.74 -2.88 -21.66
N ILE A 225 -6.98 -3.11 -20.57
CA ILE A 225 -7.33 -2.64 -19.24
C ILE A 225 -6.77 -1.23 -19.04
N GLU A 226 -7.65 -0.24 -18.99
CA GLU A 226 -7.25 1.15 -18.82
C GLU A 226 -7.22 1.58 -17.35
N GLY A 227 -8.04 1.00 -16.48
CA GLY A 227 -8.15 1.30 -15.04
C GLY A 227 -9.06 0.32 -14.31
N GLY A 228 -9.63 0.75 -13.18
CA GLY A 228 -10.42 -0.09 -12.27
C GLY A 228 -9.56 -0.86 -11.26
N ILE A 229 -8.27 -0.54 -11.17
CA ILE A 229 -7.30 -1.22 -10.31
C ILE A 229 -6.78 -0.20 -9.30
N PRO A 230 -7.16 -0.29 -8.00
CA PRO A 230 -6.61 0.59 -7.00
C PRO A 230 -5.13 0.29 -6.77
N VAL A 231 -4.34 1.35 -6.58
CA VAL A 231 -2.90 1.25 -6.32
C VAL A 231 -2.44 2.16 -5.20
N VAL A 232 -1.45 1.70 -4.43
CA VAL A 232 -0.69 2.54 -3.51
C VAL A 232 0.53 3.08 -4.22
N PHE A 233 0.63 4.40 -4.31
CA PHE A 233 1.76 5.09 -4.94
C PHE A 233 2.13 6.37 -4.19
N SER A 234 3.24 6.98 -4.58
CA SER A 234 3.67 8.26 -4.02
C SER A 234 3.75 9.33 -5.11
N LEU A 235 3.21 10.50 -4.80
CA LEU A 235 3.29 11.68 -5.66
C LEU A 235 4.69 12.29 -5.70
N GLU A 236 5.62 11.85 -4.84
CA GLU A 236 7.02 12.29 -4.84
C GLU A 236 7.68 11.94 -6.17
N LYS A 237 8.68 12.70 -6.63
CA LYS A 237 9.55 12.24 -7.72
C LYS A 237 10.68 11.39 -7.12
N PRO A 238 11.07 10.27 -7.73
CA PRO A 238 12.22 9.51 -7.28
C PRO A 238 13.47 10.41 -7.15
N LYS A 239 14.08 10.42 -5.97
CA LYS A 239 15.21 11.29 -5.61
C LYS A 239 16.59 10.67 -5.91
N ALA A 240 16.67 9.35 -6.00
CA ALA A 240 17.90 8.62 -6.26
C ALA A 240 17.90 8.00 -7.66
N LYS A 241 19.06 8.06 -8.33
CA LYS A 241 19.30 7.33 -9.57
C LYS A 241 19.65 5.87 -9.24
N LEU A 242 19.47 4.98 -10.23
CA LEU A 242 19.96 3.60 -10.15
C LEU A 242 21.48 3.63 -9.88
N LEU A 243 21.93 2.90 -8.87
CA LEU A 243 23.36 2.78 -8.61
C LEU A 243 24.03 2.00 -9.75
N PRO A 244 25.27 2.37 -10.16
CA PRO A 244 26.09 1.53 -11.02
C PRO A 244 26.26 0.17 -10.36
N PHE A 245 26.25 -0.90 -11.16
CA PHE A 245 26.65 -2.20 -10.66
C PHE A 245 28.17 -2.20 -10.54
N THR A 246 28.69 -2.34 -9.34
CA THR A 246 30.12 -2.54 -9.08
C THR A 246 30.34 -4.00 -8.76
N GLY A 247 31.10 -4.72 -9.59
CA GLY A 247 31.47 -6.11 -9.33
C GLY A 247 32.30 -6.26 -8.06
N THR A 248 32.60 -7.50 -7.65
CA THR A 248 33.44 -7.79 -6.47
C THR A 248 34.84 -7.17 -6.55
N ASN A 249 35.28 -6.80 -7.75
CA ASN A 249 36.59 -6.21 -8.03
C ASN A 249 36.55 -4.68 -8.23
N GLY A 250 35.39 -4.03 -8.05
CA GLY A 250 35.27 -2.58 -8.21
C GLY A 250 35.21 -2.07 -9.66
N GLU A 251 35.19 -2.98 -10.65
CA GLU A 251 34.96 -2.64 -12.06
C GLU A 251 33.46 -2.59 -12.39
N GLU A 252 33.08 -1.75 -13.37
CA GLU A 252 31.73 -1.72 -13.94
C GLU A 252 31.49 -3.01 -14.74
N GLU A 253 31.06 -4.06 -14.06
CA GLU A 253 30.75 -5.35 -14.69
C GLU A 253 29.34 -5.36 -15.28
N ASN A 254 29.15 -6.14 -16.35
CA ASN A 254 27.89 -6.16 -17.07
C ASN A 254 26.82 -6.85 -16.19
N PRO A 255 25.69 -6.19 -15.90
CA PRO A 255 24.73 -6.70 -14.93
C PRO A 255 24.08 -8.04 -15.37
N SER A 256 24.16 -8.41 -16.65
CA SER A 256 23.74 -9.71 -17.19
C SER A 256 24.48 -10.89 -16.57
N ASP A 257 25.72 -10.71 -16.14
CA ASP A 257 26.64 -11.80 -15.84
C ASP A 257 26.40 -12.40 -14.44
N TYR A 258 25.59 -11.71 -13.62
CA TYR A 258 25.17 -12.13 -12.28
C TYR A 258 23.66 -12.44 -12.20
N GLN A 259 22.98 -12.56 -13.34
CA GLN A 259 21.57 -12.93 -13.37
C GLN A 259 21.41 -14.43 -13.04
N ILE A 260 20.95 -14.72 -11.82
CA ILE A 260 20.53 -16.08 -11.44
C ILE A 260 19.22 -16.48 -12.18
N VAL A 261 18.42 -15.47 -12.59
CA VAL A 261 17.17 -15.65 -13.34
C VAL A 261 17.12 -14.63 -14.49
N PRO A 262 16.83 -15.06 -15.74
CA PRO A 262 16.66 -14.15 -16.87
C PRO A 262 15.58 -13.09 -16.59
N GLY A 263 15.90 -11.81 -16.80
CA GLY A 263 14.93 -10.70 -16.70
C GLY A 263 14.88 -9.97 -15.34
N PHE A 264 15.77 -10.29 -14.40
CA PHE A 264 15.82 -9.59 -13.11
C PHE A 264 16.65 -8.31 -13.14
N ARG A 265 16.21 -7.27 -12.41
CA ARG A 265 16.94 -5.99 -12.34
C ARG A 265 18.18 -6.13 -11.46
N VAL A 266 19.34 -6.10 -12.10
CA VAL A 266 20.64 -6.17 -11.40
C VAL A 266 21.08 -4.80 -10.85
N ARG A 267 20.46 -3.70 -11.31
CA ARG A 267 20.68 -2.37 -10.73
C ARG A 267 19.80 -2.15 -9.50
N ILE A 268 20.44 -1.96 -8.35
CA ILE A 268 19.79 -1.73 -7.07
C ILE A 268 19.27 -0.28 -7.03
N ILE A 269 17.96 -0.12 -6.86
CA ILE A 269 17.36 1.16 -6.48
C ILE A 269 17.65 1.37 -4.99
N PRO A 270 18.24 2.50 -4.56
CA PRO A 270 18.36 2.80 -3.13
C PRO A 270 16.99 2.86 -2.46
N VAL A 271 16.85 2.16 -1.33
CA VAL A 271 15.58 2.05 -0.61
C VAL A 271 15.76 2.52 0.83
N LEU A 272 15.04 3.57 1.21
CA LEU A 272 14.80 3.93 2.60
C LEU A 272 13.67 3.03 3.13
N GLY A 273 13.99 2.07 4.00
CA GLY A 273 13.06 1.01 4.41
C GLY A 273 11.73 1.47 5.00
N THR A 274 11.68 2.67 5.58
CA THR A 274 10.45 3.26 6.12
C THR A 274 9.38 3.48 5.06
N ILE A 275 9.75 3.81 3.81
CA ILE A 275 8.77 4.08 2.76
C ILE A 275 8.05 2.82 2.29
N PRO A 276 8.74 1.72 1.90
CA PRO A 276 8.06 0.45 1.63
C PRO A 276 7.22 -0.05 2.80
N ALA A 277 7.70 0.11 4.04
CA ALA A 277 6.94 -0.27 5.22
C ALA A 277 5.63 0.50 5.31
N ILE A 278 5.65 1.82 5.11
CA ILE A 278 4.44 2.67 5.11
C ILE A 278 3.52 2.30 3.94
N PHE A 279 4.05 1.98 2.75
CA PHE A 279 3.23 1.43 1.66
C PHE A 279 2.48 0.17 2.12
N GLY A 280 3.19 -0.75 2.78
CA GLY A 280 2.57 -1.96 3.33
C GLY A 280 1.50 -1.67 4.39
N GLN A 281 1.75 -0.70 5.29
CA GLN A 281 0.75 -0.28 6.28
C GLN A 281 -0.49 0.35 5.62
N VAL A 282 -0.30 1.19 4.59
CA VAL A 282 -1.40 1.78 3.82
C VAL A 282 -2.21 0.70 3.11
N MET A 283 -1.55 -0.31 2.51
CA MET A 283 -2.24 -1.44 1.90
C MET A 283 -3.08 -2.23 2.92
N ALA A 284 -2.51 -2.55 4.08
CA ALA A 284 -3.23 -3.26 5.13
C ALA A 284 -4.42 -2.44 5.65
N SER A 285 -4.24 -1.14 5.90
CA SER A 285 -5.32 -0.25 6.34
C SER A 285 -6.47 -0.18 5.32
N TYR A 286 -6.14 -0.04 4.03
CA TYR A 286 -7.13 -0.07 2.96
C TYR A 286 -7.87 -1.41 2.94
N VAL A 287 -7.16 -2.53 2.92
CA VAL A 287 -7.78 -3.86 2.82
C VAL A 287 -8.64 -4.18 4.05
N VAL A 288 -8.14 -3.94 5.27
CA VAL A 288 -8.92 -4.19 6.51
C VAL A 288 -10.20 -3.36 6.53
N THR A 289 -10.17 -2.09 6.11
CA THR A 289 -11.38 -1.27 6.06
C THR A 289 -12.37 -1.75 4.99
N GLN A 290 -11.89 -2.25 3.85
CA GLN A 290 -12.75 -2.89 2.84
C GLN A 290 -13.38 -4.20 3.35
N LEU A 291 -12.61 -5.06 4.02
CA LEU A 291 -13.10 -6.33 4.58
C LEU A 291 -14.09 -6.11 5.73
N ALA A 292 -13.85 -5.08 6.55
CA ALA A 292 -14.75 -4.64 7.61
C ALA A 292 -15.99 -3.92 7.08
N GLU A 293 -16.10 -3.69 5.76
CA GLU A 293 -17.16 -2.87 5.14
C GLU A 293 -17.26 -1.46 5.75
N PHE A 294 -16.13 -0.94 6.24
CA PHE A 294 -16.05 0.35 6.89
C PHE A 294 -15.76 1.44 5.87
N GLN A 295 -16.70 2.37 5.70
CA GLN A 295 -16.56 3.45 4.73
C GLN A 295 -15.50 4.47 5.19
N VAL A 296 -14.45 4.61 4.39
CA VAL A 296 -13.41 5.63 4.57
C VAL A 296 -13.46 6.61 3.41
N GLN A 297 -13.56 7.90 3.73
CA GLN A 297 -13.39 8.95 2.73
C GLN A 297 -11.89 9.18 2.51
N MET A 298 -11.39 8.79 1.34
CA MET A 298 -10.01 9.11 0.92
C MET A 298 -9.98 10.45 0.20
N GLU A 299 -8.88 11.19 0.37
CA GLU A 299 -8.65 12.44 -0.33
C GLU A 299 -8.50 12.18 -1.84
N PRO A 300 -9.21 12.93 -2.72
CA PRO A 300 -9.13 12.74 -4.16
C PRO A 300 -7.75 13.14 -4.69
N ILE A 301 -7.34 12.50 -5.78
CA ILE A 301 -6.13 12.91 -6.50
C ILE A 301 -6.49 13.98 -7.50
N VAL A 302 -6.12 15.22 -7.18
CA VAL A 302 -6.31 16.33 -8.11
C VAL A 302 -5.14 16.38 -9.07
N ASN A 303 -5.40 15.98 -10.31
CA ASN A 303 -4.48 16.15 -11.43
C ASN A 303 -4.99 17.31 -12.31
N PHE A 304 -4.38 18.48 -12.17
CA PHE A 304 -4.67 19.61 -13.06
C PHE A 304 -3.93 19.46 -14.40
N ASP A 305 -4.67 19.59 -15.49
CA ASP A 305 -4.11 19.78 -16.83
C ASP A 305 -4.04 21.28 -17.21
N MET A 306 -3.59 21.57 -18.43
CA MET A 306 -3.49 22.95 -18.92
C MET A 306 -4.84 23.65 -19.05
N ASP A 307 -5.93 22.93 -19.29
CA ASP A 307 -7.25 23.52 -19.41
C ASP A 307 -7.76 23.99 -18.04
N HIS A 308 -7.47 23.24 -16.98
CA HIS A 308 -7.76 23.69 -15.61
C HIS A 308 -7.00 24.99 -15.27
N TYR A 309 -5.71 25.09 -15.61
CA TYR A 309 -4.95 26.32 -15.34
C TYR A 309 -5.45 27.51 -16.17
N ARG A 310 -5.85 27.28 -17.43
CA ARG A 310 -6.49 28.30 -18.27
C ARG A 310 -7.82 28.77 -17.69
N ILE A 311 -8.66 27.85 -17.19
CA ILE A 311 -9.92 28.20 -16.52
C ILE A 311 -9.66 29.07 -15.28
N LEU A 312 -8.66 28.72 -14.46
CA LEU A 312 -8.30 29.51 -13.29
C LEU A 312 -7.77 30.91 -13.65
N HIS A 313 -6.95 31.02 -14.69
CA HIS A 313 -6.45 32.29 -15.22
C HIS A 313 -7.58 33.15 -15.78
N GLN A 314 -8.48 32.54 -16.57
CA GLN A 314 -9.64 33.22 -17.14
C GLN A 314 -10.58 33.74 -16.05
N ARG A 315 -10.82 32.95 -15.00
CA ARG A 315 -11.62 33.38 -13.84
C ARG A 315 -10.99 34.54 -13.07
N LEU A 316 -9.65 34.57 -12.96
CA LEU A 316 -8.93 35.71 -12.37
C LEU A 316 -9.16 36.99 -13.18
N ILE A 317 -9.07 36.90 -14.51
CA ILE A 317 -9.35 38.01 -15.42
C ILE A 317 -10.79 38.50 -15.25
N GLU A 318 -11.77 37.60 -15.35
CA GLU A 318 -13.19 37.92 -15.22
C GLU A 318 -13.52 38.57 -13.87
N HIS A 319 -12.86 38.13 -12.80
CA HIS A 319 -13.03 38.70 -11.47
C HIS A 319 -12.51 40.13 -11.36
N GLU A 320 -11.32 40.41 -11.90
CA GLU A 320 -10.72 41.75 -11.87
C GLU A 320 -11.50 42.72 -12.75
N GLU A 321 -11.98 42.27 -13.91
CA GLU A 321 -12.91 43.06 -14.74
C GLU A 321 -14.20 43.40 -14.00
N LEU A 322 -14.77 42.43 -13.27
CA LEU A 322 -16.01 42.63 -12.53
C LEU A 322 -15.86 43.58 -11.33
N LEU A 323 -14.74 43.49 -10.59
CA LEU A 323 -14.53 44.31 -9.39
C LEU A 323 -13.93 45.70 -9.68
N TYR A 324 -13.04 45.80 -10.65
CA TYR A 324 -12.25 47.01 -10.92
C TYR A 324 -12.51 47.62 -12.30
N GLY A 325 -13.33 46.97 -13.13
CA GLY A 325 -13.66 47.43 -14.48
C GLY A 325 -12.56 47.15 -15.52
N THR A 326 -11.45 46.52 -15.13
CA THR A 326 -10.34 46.16 -16.02
C THR A 326 -9.49 45.03 -15.43
N ALA A 327 -9.00 44.14 -16.30
CA ALA A 327 -7.97 43.14 -15.95
C ALA A 327 -6.55 43.56 -16.36
N ALA A 328 -6.33 44.81 -16.78
CA ALA A 328 -5.01 45.29 -17.23
C ALA A 328 -3.90 45.15 -16.16
N GLU A 329 -4.28 45.04 -14.89
CA GLU A 329 -3.35 44.88 -13.77
C GLU A 329 -3.09 43.40 -13.38
N VAL A 330 -3.67 42.43 -14.11
CA VAL A 330 -3.33 41.01 -14.00
C VAL A 330 -1.99 40.77 -14.69
N GLN A 331 -0.91 40.78 -13.91
CA GLN A 331 0.47 40.60 -14.40
C GLN A 331 0.97 39.15 -14.31
N VAL A 332 0.06 38.18 -14.29
CA VAL A 332 0.39 36.75 -14.26
C VAL A 332 -0.16 36.08 -15.51
N ASP A 333 0.62 35.18 -16.09
CA ASP A 333 0.18 34.33 -17.19
C ASP A 333 -0.30 32.95 -16.71
N VAL A 334 -0.67 32.07 -17.65
CA VAL A 334 -1.14 30.71 -17.33
C VAL A 334 -0.03 29.86 -16.70
N ASP A 335 1.23 30.10 -17.05
CA ASP A 335 2.37 29.37 -16.49
C ASP A 335 2.65 29.82 -15.04
N ASP A 336 2.49 31.10 -14.75
CA ASP A 336 2.51 31.65 -13.38
C ASP A 336 1.38 31.10 -12.53
N VAL A 337 0.15 31.05 -13.07
CA VAL A 337 -1.01 30.43 -12.40
C VAL A 337 -0.73 28.96 -12.11
N MET A 338 -0.20 28.24 -13.09
CA MET A 338 0.23 26.85 -12.91
C MET A 338 1.28 26.72 -11.81
N PHE A 339 2.28 27.61 -11.78
CA PHE A 339 3.32 27.62 -10.75
C PHE A 339 2.72 27.85 -9.36
N ILE A 340 1.87 28.86 -9.20
CA ILE A 340 1.20 29.21 -7.93
C ILE A 340 0.33 28.06 -7.44
N VAL A 341 -0.50 27.47 -8.32
CA VAL A 341 -1.37 26.34 -7.97
C VAL A 341 -0.53 25.11 -7.59
N LYS A 342 0.56 24.84 -8.31
CA LYS A 342 1.49 23.73 -7.98
C LYS A 342 2.22 23.95 -6.65
N GLU A 343 2.58 25.18 -6.31
CA GLU A 343 3.22 25.51 -5.03
C GLU A 343 2.23 25.46 -3.85
N LEU A 344 0.99 25.93 -4.04
CA LEU A 344 -0.11 25.73 -3.10
C LEU A 344 -0.38 24.24 -2.85
N TRP A 345 -0.38 23.42 -3.90
CA TRP A 345 -0.54 21.96 -3.80
C TRP A 345 0.65 21.29 -3.10
N ARG A 346 1.80 21.95 -3.02
CA ARG A 346 2.96 21.55 -2.22
C ARG A 346 2.93 22.12 -0.80
N GLY A 347 1.80 22.70 -0.38
CA GLY A 347 1.60 23.23 0.96
C GLY A 347 2.36 24.53 1.22
N ARG A 348 2.70 25.32 0.19
CA ARG A 348 3.36 26.62 0.35
C ARG A 348 2.40 27.75 0.00
N SER A 349 2.02 28.52 1.01
CA SER A 349 1.39 29.83 0.84
C SER A 349 2.49 30.85 0.57
N ALA A 350 2.31 31.70 -0.45
CA ALA A 350 3.25 32.77 -0.80
C ALA A 350 3.21 33.97 0.20
N ARG A 351 2.34 33.93 1.21
CA ARG A 351 2.10 35.05 2.14
C ARG A 351 2.04 34.68 3.64
N ASP A 352 2.18 33.42 4.04
CA ASP A 352 1.98 33.07 5.45
C ASP A 352 3.16 33.41 6.36
N GLN A 353 2.88 34.19 7.41
CA GLN A 353 3.85 34.54 8.46
C GLN A 353 3.76 33.63 9.69
N SER A 354 2.87 32.62 9.71
CA SER A 354 2.69 31.68 10.83
C SER A 354 2.41 30.23 10.34
N PRO A 355 3.17 29.22 10.80
CA PRO A 355 3.13 27.85 10.28
C PRO A 355 1.98 26.95 10.78
N THR A 356 1.07 27.42 11.65
CA THR A 356 0.15 26.55 12.39
C THR A 356 -1.29 26.45 11.85
N SER A 357 -1.63 27.13 10.75
CA SER A 357 -3.02 27.20 10.26
C SER A 357 -3.26 26.71 8.82
N VAL A 358 -2.31 25.97 8.24
CA VAL A 358 -2.46 25.44 6.87
C VAL A 358 -3.21 24.11 6.92
N GLY A 359 -4.41 24.02 6.31
CA GLY A 359 -5.01 22.74 5.91
C GLY A 359 -6.40 22.35 6.45
N ARG A 360 -7.16 23.22 7.13
CA ARG A 360 -8.53 22.86 7.58
C ARG A 360 -9.65 23.03 6.54
N GLY A 361 -9.34 23.54 5.37
CA GLY A 361 -10.26 23.58 4.23
C GLY A 361 -9.64 22.87 3.03
N MET A 362 -9.52 21.54 3.06
CA MET A 362 -9.22 20.78 1.85
C MET A 362 -10.49 20.75 1.00
N TRP A 363 -10.42 21.48 -0.11
CA TRP A 363 -11.53 21.83 -0.98
C TRP A 363 -12.10 20.62 -1.71
N ARG A 364 -13.43 20.54 -1.77
CA ARG A 364 -14.19 19.45 -2.40
C ARG A 364 -14.42 19.63 -3.91
N SER A 365 -13.84 20.65 -4.53
CA SER A 365 -13.99 20.90 -5.96
C SER A 365 -12.96 21.91 -6.45
N VAL A 366 -12.25 21.57 -7.53
CA VAL A 366 -11.42 22.53 -8.28
C VAL A 366 -12.28 23.65 -8.87
N ASN A 367 -13.55 23.36 -9.16
CA ASN A 367 -14.46 24.33 -9.78
C ASN A 367 -14.76 25.52 -8.86
N ASP A 368 -14.40 25.45 -7.57
CA ASP A 368 -14.58 26.53 -6.60
C ASP A 368 -13.26 27.25 -6.26
N LEU A 369 -12.13 26.84 -6.86
CA LEU A 369 -10.86 27.56 -6.74
C LEU A 369 -10.91 28.86 -7.53
N MET A 370 -10.47 29.93 -6.87
CA MET A 370 -10.41 31.28 -7.42
C MET A 370 -9.11 31.94 -7.00
N LEU A 371 -8.41 32.55 -7.94
CA LEU A 371 -7.29 33.44 -7.66
C LEU A 371 -7.83 34.88 -7.60
N VAL A 372 -7.38 35.63 -6.61
CA VAL A 372 -7.75 37.04 -6.43
C VAL A 372 -6.51 37.86 -6.17
N ARG A 373 -6.46 39.08 -6.70
CA ARG A 373 -5.35 40.00 -6.45
C ARG A 373 -5.58 40.74 -5.14
N LEU A 374 -4.68 40.56 -4.19
CA LEU A 374 -4.73 41.26 -2.90
C LEU A 374 -3.96 42.58 -2.95
N MET A 375 -4.70 43.68 -3.06
CA MET A 375 -4.20 45.04 -2.93
C MET A 375 -3.89 45.33 -1.45
N PHE A 376 -2.61 45.53 -1.11
CA PHE A 376 -2.25 46.12 0.18
C PHE A 376 -2.39 47.64 0.06
N LYS A 377 -3.24 48.23 0.89
CA LYS A 377 -3.36 49.69 1.01
C LYS A 377 -2.20 50.27 1.79
#